data_AF-A0A2N7K9F3-F1
#
_entry.id   AF-A0A2N7K9F3-F1
#
_cell.length_a   1.000
_cell.length_b   1.000
_cell.length_c   1.000
_cell.angle_alpha   90.00
_cell.angle_beta   90.00
_cell.angle_gamma   90.00
#
_symmetry.space_group_name_H-M   'P 1'
#
loop_
_entity.id
_entity.type
_entity.pdbx_description
1 polymer ?
#
loop_
_entity_poly.entity_id
_entity_poly.type
_entity_poly.pdbx_seq_one_letter_code
_entity_poly.pdbx_strand_id
1 'polypeptide(L)'
;MLVLRYFSEGLFGHPAYSCDELMAWLHALSDEMKVAIVSSLVTVIGFLVAYASATSNWKSQLLANIKLQAWGELNAFFTEVGSLVTDCEIYASETLETSEKIRNSKNKHEKLFLVSYQNGRGHEIDLKRKRLVAMSIQVHQFTGKYTNVFLSVPKVQSNFSIAAKALNEVASKTWFNIPRAYPEDTDPVTTFLSQVNKEQLTEFVSSVNKNRILLSFYPGSAGGILQSGVVPFNGVSLFNTFRRVKELHSAFEELRKAKQNS
;
A
#
# COMPACT_ATOMS: atom_id res chain seq x y z
N MET A 1 -28.07 30.42 19.27
CA MET A 1 -28.42 31.74 19.84
C MET A 1 -28.84 32.77 18.77
N LEU A 2 -28.11 32.93 17.65
CA LEU A 2 -28.47 33.94 16.64
C LEU A 2 -29.83 33.72 15.96
N VAL A 3 -30.23 32.46 15.73
CA VAL A 3 -31.53 32.11 15.13
C VAL A 3 -32.70 32.45 16.07
N LEU A 4 -32.58 32.13 17.36
CA LEU A 4 -33.59 32.48 18.39
C LEU A 4 -33.72 34.00 18.59
N ARG A 5 -32.61 34.73 18.48
CA ARG A 5 -32.62 36.21 18.54
C ARG A 5 -33.34 36.81 17.35
N TYR A 6 -33.10 36.28 16.15
CA TYR A 6 -33.70 36.75 14.90
C TYR A 6 -35.22 36.48 14.84
N PHE A 7 -35.69 35.35 15.37
CA PHE A 7 -37.12 34.98 15.41
C PHE A 7 -37.84 35.35 16.72
N SER A 8 -37.21 36.12 17.60
CA SER A 8 -37.75 36.46 18.93
C SER A 8 -39.10 37.16 18.87
N GLU A 9 -39.25 38.11 17.94
CA GLU A 9 -40.47 38.90 17.77
C GLU A 9 -41.64 38.05 17.25
N GLY A 10 -41.33 37.08 16.38
CA GLY A 10 -42.32 36.13 15.86
C GLY A 10 -42.70 35.01 16.83
N LEU A 11 -41.81 34.63 17.75
CA LEU A 11 -42.05 33.54 18.71
C LEU A 11 -42.62 34.02 20.05
N PHE A 12 -42.24 35.21 20.51
CA PHE A 12 -42.52 35.69 21.87
C PHE A 12 -43.26 37.03 21.91
N GLY A 13 -43.55 37.64 20.76
CA GLY A 13 -44.31 38.90 20.68
C GLY A 13 -43.57 40.14 21.18
N HIS A 14 -42.27 40.02 21.47
CA HIS A 14 -41.42 41.10 21.94
C HIS A 14 -40.05 41.05 21.23
N PRO A 15 -39.44 42.22 20.95
CA PRO A 15 -38.10 42.26 20.39
C PRO A 15 -37.09 41.66 21.37
N ALA A 16 -36.07 40.97 20.86
CA ALA A 16 -35.01 40.45 21.70
C ALA A 16 -34.36 41.56 22.52
N TYR A 17 -34.20 41.33 23.82
CA TYR A 17 -33.49 42.23 24.72
C TYR A 17 -32.13 42.67 24.14
N SER A 18 -31.86 43.96 24.26
CA SER A 18 -30.52 44.53 24.05
C SER A 18 -29.56 44.01 25.13
N CYS A 19 -28.24 44.08 24.90
CA CYS A 19 -27.26 43.63 25.89
C CYS A 19 -27.43 44.34 27.24
N ASP A 20 -27.79 45.62 27.23
CA ASP A 20 -27.94 46.42 28.45
C ASP A 20 -29.20 46.02 29.23
N GLU A 21 -30.31 45.75 28.54
CA GLU A 21 -31.54 45.24 29.17
C GLU A 21 -31.34 43.83 29.73
N LEU A 22 -30.55 43.00 29.07
CA LEU A 22 -30.24 41.63 29.51
C LEU A 22 -29.38 41.65 30.77
N MET A 23 -28.44 42.60 30.87
CA MET A 23 -27.62 42.81 32.08
C MET A 23 -28.42 43.42 33.23
N ALA A 24 -29.33 44.36 32.95
CA ALA A 24 -30.23 44.92 33.96
C ALA A 24 -31.20 43.85 34.52
N TRP A 25 -31.74 43.01 33.64
CA TRP A 25 -32.54 41.84 34.02
C TRP A 25 -31.75 40.84 34.85
N LEU A 26 -30.51 40.54 34.45
CA LEU A 26 -29.63 39.64 35.20
C LEU A 26 -29.34 40.18 36.61
N HIS A 27 -29.20 41.50 36.75
CA HIS A 27 -28.95 42.14 38.04
C HIS A 27 -30.16 42.06 38.98
N ALA A 28 -31.38 42.15 38.44
CA ALA A 28 -32.64 42.11 39.17
C ALA A 28 -33.05 40.71 39.66
N LEU A 29 -32.39 39.64 39.20
CA LEU A 29 -32.63 38.27 39.65
C LEU A 29 -32.12 38.03 41.08
N SER A 30 -32.74 37.06 41.77
CA SER A 30 -32.23 36.56 43.06
C SER A 30 -30.89 35.85 42.88
N ASP A 31 -30.06 35.85 43.93
CA ASP A 31 -28.73 35.23 43.87
C ASP A 31 -28.81 33.72 43.62
N GLU A 32 -29.86 33.06 44.11
CA GLU A 32 -30.16 31.64 43.83
C GLU A 32 -30.40 31.39 42.33
N MET A 33 -31.17 32.27 41.67
CA MET A 33 -31.43 32.16 40.22
C MET A 33 -30.17 32.45 39.40
N LYS A 34 -29.33 33.41 39.82
CA LYS A 34 -28.02 33.66 39.18
C LYS A 34 -27.12 32.43 39.26
N VAL A 35 -27.05 31.78 40.43
CA VAL A 35 -26.29 30.53 40.62
C VAL A 35 -26.86 29.39 39.78
N ALA A 36 -28.18 29.25 39.68
CA ALA A 36 -28.82 28.25 38.81
C ALA A 36 -28.52 28.47 37.31
N ILE A 37 -28.52 29.73 36.85
CA ILE A 37 -28.17 30.08 35.45
C ILE A 37 -26.68 29.81 35.19
N VAL A 38 -25.79 30.21 36.10
CA VAL A 38 -24.34 29.99 35.93
C VAL A 38 -24.00 28.50 35.98
N SER A 39 -24.57 27.75 36.92
CA SER A 39 -24.34 26.30 37.02
C SER A 39 -24.84 25.54 35.79
N SER A 40 -26.06 25.84 35.30
CA SER A 40 -26.58 25.25 34.07
C SER A 40 -25.74 25.61 32.84
N LEU A 41 -25.24 26.85 32.73
CA LEU A 41 -24.30 27.25 31.67
C LEU A 41 -22.98 26.48 31.74
N VAL A 42 -22.40 26.35 32.93
CA VAL A 42 -21.17 25.56 33.14
C VAL A 42 -21.41 24.10 32.74
N THR A 43 -22.54 23.51 33.10
CA THR A 43 -22.92 22.15 32.70
C THR A 43 -23.08 22.01 31.19
N VAL A 44 -23.78 22.93 30.53
CA VAL A 44 -23.95 22.91 29.06
C VAL A 44 -22.62 23.06 28.34
N ILE A 45 -21.77 23.99 28.78
CA ILE A 45 -20.41 24.16 28.22
C ILE A 45 -19.57 22.90 28.46
N GLY A 46 -19.65 22.31 29.66
CA GLY A 46 -18.98 21.05 29.98
C GLY A 46 -19.39 19.90 29.05
N PHE A 47 -20.69 19.76 28.77
CA PHE A 47 -21.20 18.78 27.81
C PHE A 47 -20.73 19.06 26.38
N LEU A 48 -20.73 20.32 25.95
CA LEU A 48 -20.25 20.69 24.61
C LEU A 48 -18.77 20.38 24.43
N VAL A 49 -17.94 20.68 25.44
CA VAL A 49 -16.50 20.35 25.42
C VAL A 49 -16.29 18.83 25.43
N ALA A 50 -16.99 18.10 26.29
CA ALA A 50 -16.90 16.64 26.35
C ALA A 50 -17.32 15.99 25.03
N TYR A 51 -18.43 16.45 24.43
CA TYR A 51 -18.92 15.97 23.14
C TYR A 51 -17.93 16.29 22.01
N ALA A 52 -17.39 17.51 21.96
CA ALA A 52 -16.40 17.91 20.96
C ALA A 52 -15.11 17.07 21.08
N SER A 53 -14.60 16.87 22.29
CA SER A 53 -13.43 16.03 22.55
C SER A 53 -13.68 14.57 22.21
N ALA A 54 -14.81 14.00 22.61
CA ALA A 54 -15.18 12.62 22.28
C ALA A 54 -15.32 12.42 20.77
N THR A 55 -15.97 13.36 20.08
CA THR A 55 -16.13 13.33 18.61
C THR A 55 -14.79 13.43 17.90
N SER A 56 -13.90 14.32 18.36
CA SER A 56 -12.56 14.47 17.81
C SER A 56 -11.74 13.18 17.98
N ASN A 57 -11.77 12.59 19.17
CA ASN A 57 -11.06 11.34 19.44
C ASN A 57 -11.60 10.18 18.60
N TRP A 58 -12.92 10.05 18.50
CA TRP A 58 -13.57 9.03 17.66
C TRP A 58 -13.20 9.17 16.18
N LYS A 59 -13.22 10.40 15.63
CA LYS A 59 -12.79 10.65 14.24
C LYS A 59 -11.32 10.28 14.03
N SER A 60 -10.44 10.60 14.98
CA SER A 60 -9.03 10.24 14.92
C SER A 60 -8.82 8.73 14.90
N GLN A 61 -9.52 8.00 15.78
CA GLN A 61 -9.49 6.53 15.84
C GLN A 61 -10.03 5.88 14.56
N LEU A 62 -11.14 6.40 14.02
CA LEU A 62 -11.71 5.90 12.77
C LEU A 62 -10.73 6.09 11.59
N LEU A 63 -10.11 7.26 11.50
CA LEU A 63 -9.10 7.53 10.46
C LEU A 63 -7.88 6.61 10.62
N ALA A 64 -7.40 6.39 11.84
CA ALA A 64 -6.32 5.45 12.12
C ALA A 64 -6.67 4.02 11.67
N ASN A 65 -7.87 3.56 11.97
CA ASN A 65 -8.35 2.23 11.54
C ASN A 65 -8.41 2.10 10.02
N ILE A 66 -8.93 3.11 9.31
CA ILE A 66 -8.97 3.11 7.83
C ILE A 66 -7.55 3.06 7.25
N LYS A 67 -6.59 3.81 7.83
CA LYS A 67 -5.18 3.78 7.40
C LYS A 67 -4.54 2.41 7.62
N LEU A 68 -4.79 1.78 8.77
CA LEU A 68 -4.30 0.43 9.08
C LEU A 68 -4.91 -0.63 8.18
N GLN A 69 -6.21 -0.54 7.89
CA GLN A 69 -6.87 -1.44 6.94
C GLN A 69 -6.29 -1.29 5.54
N ALA A 70 -6.14 -0.05 5.05
CA ALA A 70 -5.53 0.23 3.75
C ALA A 70 -4.11 -0.35 3.68
N TRP A 71 -3.30 -0.13 4.72
CA TRP A 71 -1.97 -0.74 4.81
C TRP A 71 -2.03 -2.27 4.80
N GLY A 72 -2.90 -2.89 5.59
CA GLY A 72 -3.01 -4.34 5.69
C GLY A 72 -3.31 -4.98 4.34
N GLU A 73 -4.27 -4.43 3.60
CA GLU A 73 -4.61 -4.91 2.25
C GLU A 73 -3.48 -4.67 1.25
N LEU A 74 -2.86 -3.48 1.25
CA LEU A 74 -1.74 -3.16 0.37
C LEU A 74 -0.52 -4.05 0.64
N ASN A 75 -0.21 -4.31 1.91
CA ASN A 75 0.91 -5.15 2.30
C ASN A 75 0.70 -6.60 1.87
N ALA A 76 -0.49 -7.15 2.09
CA ALA A 76 -0.83 -8.50 1.64
C ALA A 76 -0.70 -8.59 0.10
N PHE A 77 -1.24 -7.61 -0.62
CA PHE A 77 -1.15 -7.53 -2.07
C PHE A 77 0.30 -7.51 -2.57
N PHE A 78 1.14 -6.59 -2.09
CA PHE A 78 2.53 -6.49 -2.57
C PHE A 78 3.43 -7.64 -2.09
N THR A 79 3.08 -8.29 -0.98
CA THR A 79 3.75 -9.53 -0.54
C THR A 79 3.48 -10.67 -1.52
N GLU A 80 2.22 -10.84 -1.94
CA GLU A 80 1.85 -11.84 -2.96
C GLU A 80 2.54 -11.53 -4.30
N VAL A 81 2.53 -10.26 -4.74
CA VAL A 81 3.29 -9.82 -5.94
C VAL A 81 4.76 -10.19 -5.83
N GLY A 82 5.41 -9.88 -4.70
CA GLY A 82 6.82 -10.17 -4.49
C GLY A 82 7.15 -11.67 -4.59
N SER A 83 6.26 -12.52 -4.05
CA SER A 83 6.39 -13.98 -4.16
C SER A 83 6.26 -14.44 -5.63
N LEU A 84 5.23 -13.98 -6.34
CA LEU A 84 4.97 -14.38 -7.73
C LEU A 84 6.09 -13.93 -8.67
N VAL A 85 6.60 -12.70 -8.50
CA VAL A 85 7.72 -12.17 -9.27
C VAL A 85 8.98 -13.01 -9.03
N THR A 86 9.26 -13.35 -7.78
CA THR A 86 10.41 -14.18 -7.41
C THR A 86 10.31 -15.59 -8.01
N ASP A 87 9.14 -16.22 -7.92
CA ASP A 87 8.92 -17.55 -8.50
C ASP A 87 9.12 -17.56 -10.02
N CYS A 88 8.62 -16.53 -10.71
CA CYS A 88 8.79 -16.41 -12.16
C CYS A 88 10.26 -16.14 -12.53
N GLU A 89 10.97 -15.32 -11.76
CA GLU A 89 12.38 -15.00 -11.98
C GLU A 89 13.28 -16.22 -11.76
N ILE A 90 13.04 -16.98 -10.70
CA ILE A 90 13.74 -18.24 -10.43
C ILE A 90 13.56 -19.18 -11.62
N TYR A 91 12.33 -19.37 -12.09
CA TYR A 91 12.07 -20.21 -13.26
C TYR A 91 12.78 -19.70 -14.52
N ALA A 92 12.73 -18.40 -14.78
CA ALA A 92 13.36 -17.82 -15.95
C ALA A 92 14.89 -17.99 -15.94
N SER A 93 15.50 -17.75 -14.78
CA SER A 93 16.95 -17.89 -14.56
C SER A 93 17.37 -19.36 -14.68
N GLU A 94 16.64 -20.27 -14.03
CA GLU A 94 16.90 -21.71 -14.15
C GLU A 94 16.72 -22.22 -15.58
N THR A 95 15.75 -21.70 -16.34
CA THR A 95 15.53 -22.08 -17.74
C THR A 95 16.71 -21.65 -18.61
N LEU A 96 17.25 -20.45 -18.39
CA LEU A 96 18.46 -19.98 -19.05
C LEU A 96 19.65 -20.88 -18.73
N GLU A 97 19.91 -21.13 -17.44
CA GLU A 97 21.00 -22.03 -17.00
C GLU A 97 20.85 -23.45 -17.55
N THR A 98 19.63 -23.98 -17.52
CA THR A 98 19.32 -25.32 -18.00
C THR A 98 19.56 -25.42 -19.50
N SER A 99 19.19 -24.40 -20.27
CA SER A 99 19.44 -24.35 -21.71
C SER A 99 20.94 -24.39 -22.04
N GLU A 100 21.78 -23.81 -21.19
CA GLU A 100 23.24 -23.82 -21.36
C GLU A 100 23.85 -25.14 -20.92
N LYS A 101 23.41 -25.69 -19.79
CA LYS A 101 23.80 -27.04 -19.32
C LYS A 101 23.48 -28.11 -20.37
N ILE A 102 22.31 -28.05 -21.00
CA ILE A 102 21.90 -28.99 -22.06
C ILE A 102 22.81 -28.87 -23.30
N ARG A 103 23.18 -27.64 -23.69
CA ARG A 103 24.09 -27.42 -24.83
C ARG A 103 25.49 -27.96 -24.57
N ASN A 104 25.97 -27.84 -23.33
CA ASN A 104 27.34 -28.20 -22.95
C ASN A 104 27.50 -29.66 -22.48
N SER A 105 26.43 -30.30 -21.98
CA SER A 105 26.50 -31.69 -21.51
C SER A 105 26.67 -32.65 -22.70
N LYS A 106 27.41 -33.74 -22.46
CA LYS A 106 27.52 -34.88 -23.40
C LYS A 106 26.60 -36.04 -23.01
N ASN A 107 25.98 -35.99 -21.83
CA ASN A 107 25.16 -37.07 -21.30
C ASN A 107 23.69 -36.94 -21.71
N LYS A 108 23.18 -37.89 -22.50
CA LYS A 108 21.79 -37.89 -22.98
C LYS A 108 20.77 -38.02 -21.85
N HIS A 109 21.04 -38.82 -20.82
CA HIS A 109 20.12 -39.01 -19.70
C HIS A 109 19.98 -37.74 -18.86
N GLU A 110 21.10 -37.04 -18.63
CA GLU A 110 21.11 -35.76 -17.94
C GLU A 110 20.28 -34.71 -18.68
N LYS A 111 20.45 -34.60 -20.01
CA LYS A 111 19.65 -33.68 -20.84
C LYS A 111 18.16 -33.97 -20.75
N LEU A 112 17.77 -35.24 -20.87
CA LEU A 112 16.37 -35.64 -20.78
C LEU A 112 15.77 -35.36 -19.41
N PHE A 113 16.52 -35.61 -18.33
CA PHE A 113 16.11 -35.28 -16.97
C PHE A 113 15.87 -33.77 -16.83
N LEU A 114 16.83 -32.94 -17.22
CA LEU A 114 16.74 -31.47 -17.14
C LEU A 114 15.53 -30.92 -17.90
N VAL A 115 15.29 -31.43 -19.11
CA VAL A 115 14.11 -31.06 -19.93
C VAL A 115 12.82 -31.47 -19.24
N SER A 116 12.74 -32.72 -18.74
CA SER A 116 11.54 -33.22 -18.06
C SER A 116 11.21 -32.41 -16.79
N TYR A 117 12.23 -32.03 -16.03
CA TYR A 117 12.10 -31.21 -14.83
C TYR A 117 11.53 -29.83 -15.16
N GLN A 118 12.08 -29.15 -16.18
CA GLN A 118 11.59 -27.82 -16.56
C GLN A 118 10.19 -27.84 -17.16
N ASN A 119 9.89 -28.85 -17.99
CA ASN A 119 8.56 -29.02 -18.55
C ASN A 119 7.52 -29.32 -17.44
N GLY A 120 7.90 -30.08 -16.41
CA GLY A 120 7.04 -30.37 -15.26
C GLY A 120 6.62 -29.13 -14.46
N ARG A 121 7.48 -28.11 -14.42
CA ARG A 121 7.20 -26.82 -13.75
C ARG A 121 6.37 -25.84 -14.61
N GLY A 122 6.24 -26.10 -15.91
CA GLY A 122 5.65 -25.15 -16.85
C GLY A 122 4.20 -24.76 -16.53
N HIS A 123 3.38 -25.71 -16.06
CA HIS A 123 1.98 -25.43 -15.69
C HIS A 123 1.87 -24.51 -14.47
N GLU A 124 2.65 -24.79 -13.42
CA GLU A 124 2.67 -23.98 -12.20
C GLU A 124 3.05 -22.53 -12.52
N ILE A 125 4.09 -22.33 -13.33
CA ILE A 125 4.57 -20.99 -13.71
C ILE A 125 3.57 -20.28 -14.62
N ASP A 126 2.88 -21.00 -15.51
CA ASP A 126 1.80 -20.42 -16.32
C ASP A 126 0.66 -19.87 -15.45
N LEU A 127 0.29 -20.55 -14.37
CA LEU A 127 -0.70 -20.05 -13.42
C LEU A 127 -0.18 -18.83 -12.66
N LYS A 128 1.06 -18.87 -12.16
CA LYS A 128 1.67 -17.76 -11.41
C LYS A 128 1.80 -16.49 -12.26
N ARG A 129 2.24 -16.59 -13.52
CA ARG A 129 2.31 -15.42 -14.41
C ARG A 129 0.94 -14.83 -14.70
N LYS A 130 -0.09 -15.66 -14.92
CA LYS A 130 -1.47 -15.20 -15.15
C LYS A 130 -2.00 -14.45 -13.93
N ARG A 131 -1.71 -14.95 -12.73
CA ARG A 131 -2.04 -14.26 -11.48
C ARG A 131 -1.30 -12.94 -11.37
N LEU A 132 -0.01 -12.89 -11.68
CA LEU A 132 0.78 -11.65 -11.66
C LEU A 132 0.21 -10.58 -12.60
N VAL A 133 -0.17 -10.97 -13.81
CA VAL A 133 -0.83 -10.08 -14.79
C VAL A 133 -2.20 -9.62 -14.29
N ALA A 134 -2.99 -10.50 -13.68
CA ALA A 134 -4.26 -10.10 -13.07
C ALA A 134 -4.05 -9.08 -11.93
N MET A 135 -3.00 -9.26 -11.13
CA MET A 135 -2.66 -8.33 -10.04
C MET A 135 -2.18 -6.98 -10.57
N SER A 136 -1.46 -6.93 -11.69
CA SER A 136 -1.05 -5.65 -12.31
C SER A 136 -2.26 -4.82 -12.78
N ILE A 137 -3.39 -5.46 -13.07
CA ILE A 137 -4.66 -4.78 -13.33
C ILE A 137 -5.33 -4.37 -12.01
N GLN A 138 -5.40 -5.28 -11.03
CA GLN A 138 -6.04 -5.05 -9.74
C GLN A 138 -5.39 -3.91 -8.93
N VAL A 139 -4.09 -3.66 -9.09
CA VAL A 139 -3.37 -2.60 -8.36
C VAL A 139 -4.08 -1.24 -8.50
N HIS A 140 -4.68 -0.96 -9.66
CA HIS A 140 -5.38 0.32 -9.91
C HIS A 140 -6.70 0.45 -9.13
N GLN A 141 -7.30 -0.65 -8.70
CA GLN A 141 -8.52 -0.64 -7.90
C GLN A 141 -8.28 -0.02 -6.51
N PHE A 142 -7.08 -0.19 -5.95
CA PHE A 142 -6.72 0.43 -4.67
C PHE A 142 -6.70 1.95 -4.73
N THR A 143 -6.33 2.53 -5.87
CA THR A 143 -6.39 3.99 -6.09
C THR A 143 -7.81 4.50 -5.90
N GLY A 144 -8.82 3.78 -6.42
CA GLY A 144 -10.24 4.13 -6.25
C GLY A 144 -10.76 3.82 -4.84
N LYS A 145 -10.46 2.63 -4.31
CA LYS A 145 -10.93 2.19 -2.99
C LYS A 145 -10.43 3.09 -1.85
N TYR A 146 -9.18 3.55 -1.93
CA TYR A 146 -8.52 4.32 -0.89
C TYR A 146 -8.23 5.77 -1.29
N THR A 147 -8.92 6.33 -2.28
CA THR A 147 -8.68 7.71 -2.77
C THR A 147 -8.64 8.73 -1.63
N ASN A 148 -9.62 8.70 -0.72
CA ASN A 148 -9.68 9.65 0.40
C ASN A 148 -8.47 9.55 1.34
N VAL A 149 -7.92 8.35 1.53
CA VAL A 149 -6.72 8.12 2.34
C VAL A 149 -5.49 8.59 1.59
N PHE A 150 -5.38 8.28 0.30
CA PHE A 150 -4.24 8.63 -0.54
C PHE A 150 -4.10 10.13 -0.74
N LEU A 151 -5.24 10.86 -0.83
CA LEU A 151 -5.27 12.32 -0.92
C LEU A 151 -4.99 13.00 0.42
N SER A 152 -5.44 12.42 1.54
CA SER A 152 -5.27 13.02 2.88
C SER A 152 -3.91 12.76 3.51
N VAL A 153 -3.15 11.78 3.00
CA VAL A 153 -1.84 11.41 3.55
C VAL A 153 -0.74 11.71 2.55
N PRO A 154 0.23 12.59 2.89
CA PRO A 154 1.27 13.00 1.97
C PRO A 154 2.12 11.81 1.50
N LYS A 155 2.52 11.85 0.23
CA LYS A 155 3.42 10.88 -0.44
C LYS A 155 2.91 9.44 -0.57
N VAL A 156 1.82 9.04 0.09
CA VAL A 156 1.25 7.69 -0.04
C VAL A 156 0.83 7.41 -1.50
N GLN A 157 0.10 8.33 -2.12
CA GLN A 157 -0.31 8.19 -3.52
C GLN A 157 0.90 8.07 -4.46
N SER A 158 1.91 8.93 -4.29
CA SER A 158 3.10 8.93 -5.15
C SER A 158 3.88 7.61 -5.01
N ASN A 159 4.14 7.17 -3.78
CA ASN A 159 4.80 5.91 -3.51
C ASN A 159 4.04 4.72 -4.12
N PHE A 160 2.72 4.69 -3.94
CA PHE A 160 1.87 3.65 -4.51
C PHE A 160 1.92 3.64 -6.04
N SER A 161 1.83 4.81 -6.69
CA SER A 161 1.94 4.92 -8.15
C SER A 161 3.27 4.43 -8.69
N ILE A 162 4.38 4.68 -7.99
CA ILE A 162 5.70 4.16 -8.38
C ILE A 162 5.73 2.63 -8.29
N ALA A 163 5.22 2.06 -7.19
CA ALA A 163 5.14 0.61 -7.03
C ALA A 163 4.22 -0.04 -8.08
N ALA A 164 3.08 0.58 -8.38
CA ALA A 164 2.16 0.12 -9.41
C ALA A 164 2.79 0.18 -10.81
N LYS A 165 3.55 1.24 -11.12
CA LYS A 165 4.30 1.34 -12.38
C LYS A 165 5.34 0.23 -12.49
N ALA A 166 6.14 0.01 -11.45
CA ALA A 166 7.13 -1.05 -11.40
C ALA A 166 6.49 -2.44 -11.60
N LEU A 167 5.33 -2.69 -10.99
CA LEU A 167 4.56 -3.92 -11.19
C LEU A 167 4.11 -4.08 -12.64
N ASN A 168 3.58 -3.02 -13.26
CA ASN A 168 3.17 -3.07 -14.66
C ASN A 168 4.35 -3.33 -15.61
N GLU A 169 5.51 -2.73 -15.34
CA GLU A 169 6.73 -2.98 -16.11
C GLU A 169 7.16 -4.45 -16.04
N VAL A 170 7.17 -5.05 -14.85
CA VAL A 170 7.50 -6.48 -14.67
C VAL A 170 6.44 -7.39 -15.28
N ALA A 171 5.16 -7.07 -15.08
CA ALA A 171 4.02 -7.83 -15.61
C ALA A 171 3.98 -7.82 -17.15
N SER A 172 4.40 -6.72 -17.79
CA SER A 172 4.45 -6.62 -19.24
C SER A 172 5.48 -7.55 -19.89
N LYS A 173 6.52 -7.95 -19.13
CA LYS A 173 7.63 -8.79 -19.59
C LYS A 173 7.51 -10.26 -19.17
N THR A 174 6.46 -10.63 -18.43
CA THR A 174 6.27 -12.00 -17.93
C THR A 174 5.77 -12.98 -19.01
N TRP A 175 5.40 -12.48 -20.19
CA TRP A 175 4.91 -13.27 -21.33
C TRP A 175 6.04 -13.88 -22.17
N PHE A 176 7.06 -14.45 -21.51
CA PHE A 176 8.06 -15.28 -22.18
C PHE A 176 7.48 -16.67 -22.52
N ASN A 177 8.06 -17.32 -23.51
CA ASN A 177 7.64 -18.68 -23.88
C ASN A 177 8.01 -19.68 -22.77
N ILE A 178 7.04 -20.50 -22.36
CA ILE A 178 7.23 -21.59 -21.39
C ILE A 178 7.34 -22.88 -22.20
N PRO A 179 8.49 -23.56 -22.20
CA PRO A 179 8.66 -24.83 -22.90
C PRO A 179 7.63 -25.87 -22.47
N ARG A 180 7.09 -26.59 -23.45
CA ARG A 180 6.13 -27.69 -23.23
C ARG A 180 6.66 -28.98 -23.81
N ALA A 181 6.38 -30.08 -23.12
CA ALA A 181 6.57 -31.42 -23.62
C ALA A 181 5.36 -31.81 -24.50
N TYR A 182 5.63 -32.43 -25.65
CA TYR A 182 4.60 -33.08 -26.46
C TYR A 182 4.74 -34.60 -26.30
N PRO A 183 3.63 -35.34 -26.07
CA PRO A 183 3.69 -36.78 -25.87
C PRO A 183 4.30 -37.57 -27.04
N GLU A 184 4.18 -37.04 -28.25
CA GLU A 184 4.67 -37.67 -29.48
C GLU A 184 6.06 -37.16 -29.92
N ASP A 185 6.73 -36.37 -29.09
CA ASP A 185 8.01 -35.77 -29.42
C ASP A 185 9.14 -36.81 -29.44
N THR A 186 9.71 -37.04 -30.62
CA THR A 186 10.83 -37.96 -30.83
C THR A 186 12.18 -37.36 -30.44
N ASP A 187 12.28 -36.04 -30.30
CA ASP A 187 13.47 -35.34 -29.80
C ASP A 187 13.11 -34.20 -28.81
N PRO A 188 12.75 -34.55 -27.56
CA PRO A 188 12.37 -33.59 -26.52
C PRO A 188 13.44 -32.53 -26.22
N VAL A 189 14.71 -32.84 -26.46
CA VAL A 189 15.83 -31.95 -26.15
C VAL A 189 15.90 -30.81 -27.16
N THR A 190 15.83 -31.14 -28.45
CA THR A 190 15.86 -30.13 -29.51
C THR A 190 14.58 -29.28 -29.49
N THR A 191 13.42 -29.89 -29.24
CA THR A 191 12.14 -29.20 -29.10
C THR A 191 12.10 -28.27 -27.89
N PHE A 192 12.73 -28.64 -26.77
CA PHE A 192 12.88 -27.74 -25.63
C PHE A 192 13.75 -26.53 -26.00
N LEU A 193 14.92 -26.77 -26.60
CA LEU A 193 15.87 -25.70 -26.95
C LEU A 193 15.32 -24.72 -27.99
N SER A 194 14.45 -25.17 -28.90
CA SER A 194 13.80 -24.30 -29.88
C SER A 194 12.71 -23.41 -29.27
N GLN A 195 12.08 -23.88 -28.19
CA GLN A 195 11.07 -23.13 -27.46
C GLN A 195 11.67 -22.09 -26.50
N VAL A 196 12.89 -22.29 -26.01
CA VAL A 196 13.55 -21.35 -25.09
C VAL A 196 13.94 -20.07 -25.82
N ASN A 197 13.20 -18.99 -25.56
CA ASN A 197 13.56 -17.65 -26.01
C ASN A 197 14.46 -16.97 -24.97
N LYS A 198 15.78 -17.01 -25.20
CA LYS A 198 16.78 -16.42 -24.29
C LYS A 198 16.61 -14.92 -24.12
N GLU A 199 16.25 -14.20 -25.19
CA GLU A 199 16.10 -12.74 -25.17
C GLU A 199 14.96 -12.32 -24.24
N GLN A 200 13.78 -12.95 -24.39
CA GLN A 200 12.61 -12.65 -23.55
C GLN A 200 12.86 -13.00 -22.07
N LEU A 201 13.52 -14.12 -21.78
CA LEU A 201 13.85 -14.52 -20.42
C LEU A 201 14.85 -13.54 -19.78
N THR A 202 15.87 -13.12 -20.53
CA THR A 202 16.87 -12.16 -20.05
C THR A 202 16.25 -10.78 -19.84
N GLU A 203 15.38 -10.34 -20.75
CA GLU A 203 14.64 -9.08 -20.62
C GLU A 203 13.74 -9.10 -19.38
N PHE A 204 13.04 -10.20 -19.13
CA PHE A 204 12.23 -10.37 -17.93
C PHE A 204 13.08 -10.28 -16.65
N VAL A 205 14.15 -11.06 -16.54
CA VAL A 205 15.06 -11.04 -15.38
C VAL A 205 15.67 -9.66 -15.18
N SER A 206 16.05 -8.96 -16.25
CA SER A 206 16.55 -7.59 -16.18
C SER A 206 15.49 -6.62 -15.65
N SER A 207 14.25 -6.72 -16.14
CA SER A 207 13.11 -5.92 -15.66
C SER A 207 12.84 -6.15 -14.17
N VAL A 208 12.87 -7.40 -13.72
CA VAL A 208 12.72 -7.74 -12.30
C VAL A 208 13.83 -7.11 -11.48
N ASN A 209 15.09 -7.28 -11.87
CA ASN A 209 16.23 -6.71 -11.13
C ASN A 209 16.18 -5.18 -11.04
N LYS A 210 15.78 -4.51 -12.13
CA LYS A 210 15.59 -3.05 -12.16
C LYS A 210 14.49 -2.59 -11.20
N ASN A 211 13.37 -3.32 -11.14
CA ASN A 211 12.15 -2.92 -10.44
C ASN A 211 12.00 -3.51 -9.03
N ARG A 212 12.80 -4.50 -8.65
CA ARG A 212 12.72 -5.22 -7.35
C ARG A 212 12.72 -4.28 -6.16
N ILE A 213 13.63 -3.31 -6.15
CA ILE A 213 13.70 -2.37 -5.05
C ILE A 213 12.50 -1.42 -5.03
N LEU A 214 11.93 -1.07 -6.18
CA LEU A 214 10.75 -0.22 -6.24
C LEU A 214 9.51 -0.96 -5.70
N LEU A 215 9.38 -2.24 -6.07
CA LEU A 215 8.31 -3.14 -5.64
C LEU A 215 8.34 -3.47 -4.14
N SER A 216 9.51 -3.42 -3.51
CA SER A 216 9.66 -3.69 -2.07
C SER A 216 9.66 -2.41 -1.23
N PHE A 217 10.42 -1.39 -1.65
CA PHE A 217 10.63 -0.17 -0.88
C PHE A 217 9.40 0.73 -0.83
N TYR A 218 8.76 1.02 -1.97
CA TYR A 218 7.67 2.01 -2.00
C TYR A 218 6.40 1.55 -1.30
N PRO A 219 5.95 0.28 -1.42
CA PRO A 219 4.87 -0.23 -0.59
C PRO A 219 5.19 -0.15 0.90
N GLY A 220 6.40 -0.55 1.32
CA GLY A 220 6.84 -0.45 2.71
C GLY A 220 6.89 1.00 3.22
N SER A 221 7.36 1.93 2.39
CA SER A 221 7.37 3.36 2.70
C SER A 221 5.95 3.92 2.85
N ALA A 222 5.03 3.58 1.94
CA ALA A 222 3.62 3.95 2.07
C ALA A 222 3.01 3.38 3.37
N GLY A 223 3.35 2.13 3.72
CA GLY A 223 2.97 1.51 4.99
C GLY A 223 3.46 2.26 6.21
N GLY A 224 4.75 2.62 6.25
CA GLY A 224 5.32 3.40 7.34
C GLY A 224 4.61 4.75 7.53
N ILE A 225 4.25 5.42 6.43
CA ILE A 225 3.50 6.68 6.48
C ILE A 225 2.07 6.44 7.01
N LEU A 226 1.38 5.40 6.55
CA LEU A 226 0.02 5.06 6.99
C LEU A 226 -0.02 4.69 8.49
N GLN A 227 1.02 4.03 8.99
CA GLN A 227 1.16 3.62 10.39
C GLN A 227 1.70 4.71 11.32
N SER A 228 2.32 5.76 10.78
CA SER A 228 3.00 6.81 11.57
C SER A 228 2.08 7.54 12.57
N GLY A 229 0.79 7.63 12.28
CA GLY A 229 -0.20 8.22 13.20
C GLY A 229 -0.64 7.30 14.34
N VAL A 230 -0.29 6.01 14.26
CA VAL A 230 -0.67 4.98 15.24
C VAL A 230 0.50 4.59 16.13
N VAL A 231 1.70 4.47 15.56
CA VAL A 231 2.91 4.13 16.32
C VAL A 231 3.56 5.42 16.81
N PRO A 232 3.49 5.74 18.13
CA PRO A 232 4.11 6.95 18.64
C PRO A 232 5.63 6.86 18.51
N PHE A 233 6.24 8.00 18.21
CA PHE A 233 7.69 8.14 18.28
C PHE A 233 8.17 7.83 19.71
N ASN A 234 9.18 6.97 19.83
CA ASN A 234 9.76 6.61 21.12
C ASN A 234 11.30 6.57 21.04
N GLY A 235 12.00 6.84 22.15
CA GLY A 235 13.47 6.90 22.16
C GLY A 235 14.14 5.58 21.73
N VAL A 236 13.48 4.45 21.96
CA VAL A 236 13.95 3.12 21.52
C VAL A 236 13.95 3.01 20.00
N SER A 237 12.94 3.57 19.32
CA SER A 237 12.87 3.60 17.86
C SER A 237 14.03 4.40 17.28
N LEU A 238 14.37 5.55 17.86
CA LEU A 238 15.49 6.37 17.42
C LEU A 238 16.84 5.67 17.65
N PHE A 239 17.02 5.03 18.82
CA PHE A 239 18.22 4.23 19.09
C PHE A 239 18.38 3.07 18.09
N ASN A 240 17.30 2.36 17.79
CA ASN A 240 17.30 1.27 16.81
C ASN A 240 17.57 1.77 15.39
N THR A 241 17.01 2.92 14.99
CA THR A 241 17.31 3.56 13.71
C THR A 241 18.77 3.97 13.62
N PHE A 242 19.34 4.53 14.68
CA PHE A 242 20.76 4.90 14.74
C PHE A 242 21.66 3.67 14.60
N ARG A 243 21.34 2.58 15.31
CA ARG A 243 22.07 1.31 15.20
C ARG A 243 22.03 0.72 13.79
N ARG A 244 20.95 0.95 13.03
CA ARG A 244 20.75 0.45 11.66
C ARG A 244 21.08 1.47 10.56
N VAL A 245 21.73 2.60 10.91
CA VAL A 245 21.94 3.70 9.95
C VAL A 245 22.74 3.27 8.72
N LYS A 246 23.69 2.34 8.87
CA LYS A 246 24.49 1.81 7.74
C LYS A 246 23.64 0.99 6.77
N GLU A 247 22.78 0.12 7.28
CA GLU A 247 21.85 -0.70 6.48
C GLU A 247 20.81 0.18 5.76
N LEU A 248 20.31 1.21 6.45
CA LEU A 248 19.42 2.18 5.83
C LEU A 248 20.13 2.95 4.72
N HIS A 249 21.37 3.38 4.95
CA HIS A 249 22.16 4.11 3.96
C HIS A 249 22.36 3.28 2.68
N SER A 250 22.76 2.01 2.80
CA SER A 250 22.92 1.12 1.64
C SER A 250 21.61 0.93 0.87
N ALA A 251 20.49 0.72 1.57
CA ALA A 251 19.18 0.60 0.93
C ALA A 251 18.77 1.87 0.17
N PHE A 252 19.06 3.06 0.73
CA PHE A 252 18.81 4.33 0.06
C PHE A 252 19.73 4.57 -1.16
N GLU A 253 20.97 4.10 -1.12
CA GLU A 253 21.86 4.14 -2.28
C GLU A 253 21.37 3.25 -3.40
N GLU A 254 20.95 2.02 -3.09
CA GLU A 254 20.35 1.10 -4.08
C GLU A 254 19.09 1.71 -4.70
N LEU A 255 18.23 2.33 -3.88
CA LEU A 255 17.04 3.02 -4.36
C LEU A 255 17.39 4.18 -5.30
N ARG A 256 18.43 4.96 -4.96
CA ARG A 256 18.90 6.07 -5.79
C ARG A 256 19.41 5.58 -7.13
N LYS A 257 20.18 4.48 -7.15
CA LYS A 257 20.66 3.84 -8.39
C LYS A 257 19.50 3.33 -9.24
N ALA A 258 18.54 2.63 -8.64
CA ALA A 258 17.37 2.14 -9.36
C ALA A 258 16.53 3.27 -9.98
N LYS A 259 16.40 4.41 -9.29
CA LYS A 259 15.72 5.58 -9.82
C LYS A 259 16.45 6.23 -11.00
N GLN A 260 17.78 6.22 -11.03
CA GLN A 260 18.57 6.75 -12.15
C GLN A 260 18.49 5.85 -13.39
N ASN A 261 18.29 4.56 -13.19
CA ASN A 261 18.16 3.57 -14.26
C ASN A 261 16.69 3.36 -14.71
N SER A 262 15.73 3.98 -14.01
CA SER A 262 14.28 3.92 -14.27
C SER A 262 13.85 4.78 -15.42
#